data_AF-A0A5J6RF05-F1
#
_entry.id   AF-A0A5J6RF05-F1
#
_cell.length_a   1.000
_cell.length_b   1.000
_cell.length_c   1.000
_cell.angle_alpha   90.00
_cell.angle_beta   90.00
_cell.angle_gamma   90.00
#
_symmetry.space_group_name_H-M   'P 1'
#
loop_
_entity.id
_entity.type
_entity.pdbx_description
1 polymer ?
#
loop_
_entity_poly.entity_id
_entity_poly.type
_entity_poly.pdbx_seq_one_letter_code
_entity_poly.pdbx_strand_id
1 'polypeptide(L)'
;MSSTMNCPDCEAEILSRMGTICPNCGFTVGYFNGTTKRKKYGKFFALTVFAPFFSFLTILFGQVNIYSFLIAIAIFFYLAIKACPYNFKDIFVSKFEKIFFWIVWGFTNGFLLVLIINILKKGI
;
A
#
# COMPACT_ATOMS: atom_id res chain seq x y z
N MET A 1 -19.66 5.39 24.69
CA MET A 1 -18.87 6.33 25.49
C MET A 1 -17.75 6.87 24.62
N SER A 2 -17.70 8.19 24.41
CA SER A 2 -16.60 8.84 23.69
C SER A 2 -15.41 8.97 24.64
N SER A 3 -14.32 8.27 24.34
CA SER A 3 -13.05 8.39 25.06
C SER A 3 -12.40 9.74 24.77
N THR A 4 -11.96 10.43 25.81
CA THR A 4 -11.14 11.65 25.72
C THR A 4 -9.65 11.30 25.81
N MET A 5 -8.80 12.15 25.23
CA MET A 5 -7.34 12.07 25.30
C MET A 5 -6.78 13.48 25.50
N ASN A 6 -5.61 13.60 26.12
CA ASN A 6 -4.91 14.87 26.19
C ASN A 6 -4.25 15.18 24.85
N CYS A 7 -4.36 16.42 24.40
CA CYS A 7 -3.68 16.89 23.20
C CYS A 7 -2.16 16.82 23.41
N PRO A 8 -1.38 16.21 22.49
CA PRO A 8 0.07 16.10 22.66
C PRO A 8 0.81 17.44 22.61
N ASP A 9 0.20 18.49 22.05
CA ASP A 9 0.84 19.80 21.88
C ASP A 9 0.46 20.82 22.96
N CYS A 10 -0.75 20.73 23.53
CA CYS A 10 -1.24 21.72 24.49
C CYS A 10 -1.92 21.10 25.73
N GLU A 11 -1.87 19.78 25.87
CA GLU A 11 -2.43 18.99 26.98
C GLU A 11 -3.94 19.14 27.24
N ALA A 12 -4.63 19.96 26.43
CA ALA A 12 -6.07 20.13 26.51
C ALA A 12 -6.80 18.81 26.22
N GLU A 13 -7.87 18.54 26.97
CA GLU A 13 -8.68 17.35 26.80
C GLU A 13 -9.50 17.43 25.51
N ILE A 14 -9.23 16.51 24.57
CA ILE A 14 -9.88 16.44 23.26
C ILE A 14 -10.52 15.06 23.05
N LEU A 15 -11.51 14.99 22.17
CA LEU A 15 -12.07 13.70 21.77
C LEU A 15 -10.98 12.88 21.07
N SER A 16 -10.80 11.62 21.49
CA SER A 16 -9.87 10.67 20.85
C SER A 16 -10.35 10.19 19.46
N ARG A 17 -11.40 10.81 18.91
CA ARG A 17 -11.94 10.47 17.61
C ARG A 17 -11.06 11.04 16.52
N MET A 18 -10.79 10.23 15.50
CA MET A 18 -10.09 10.69 14.30
C MET A 18 -10.79 11.88 13.65
N GLY A 19 -10.00 12.83 13.16
CA GLY A 19 -10.50 14.06 12.56
C GLY A 19 -10.90 15.13 13.58
N THR A 20 -10.79 14.86 14.88
CA THR A 20 -10.95 15.91 15.90
C THR A 20 -9.79 16.88 15.79
N ILE A 21 -10.10 18.17 15.64
CA ILE A 21 -9.14 19.26 15.65
C ILE A 21 -9.15 19.85 17.05
N CYS A 22 -7.99 19.97 17.69
CA CYS A 22 -7.86 20.63 18.98
C CYS A 22 -8.18 22.13 18.80
N PRO A 23 -9.16 22.67 19.55
CA PRO A 23 -9.55 24.08 19.40
C PRO A 23 -8.47 25.05 19.87
N ASN A 24 -7.53 24.60 20.72
CA ASN A 24 -6.54 25.48 21.35
C ASN A 24 -5.24 25.60 20.55
N CYS A 25 -4.77 24.51 19.91
CA CYS A 25 -3.50 24.49 19.17
C CYS A 25 -3.63 24.06 17.71
N GLY A 26 -4.82 23.68 17.25
CA GLY A 26 -5.05 23.23 15.87
C GLY A 26 -4.56 21.81 15.56
N PHE A 27 -4.07 21.05 16.55
CA PHE A 27 -3.63 19.66 16.37
C PHE A 27 -4.78 18.75 15.92
N THR A 28 -4.58 18.00 14.83
CA THR A 28 -5.58 17.05 14.32
C THR A 28 -5.26 15.62 14.73
N VAL A 29 -6.25 14.95 15.33
CA VAL A 29 -6.17 13.52 15.68
C VAL A 29 -6.19 12.68 14.41
N GLY A 30 -5.04 12.13 14.04
CA GLY A 30 -4.82 11.28 12.88
C GLY A 30 -4.77 9.79 13.21
N TYR A 31 -4.92 8.97 12.16
CA TYR A 31 -5.04 7.50 12.24
C TYR A 31 -3.88 6.79 12.98
N PHE A 32 -2.68 7.38 13.01
CA PHE A 32 -1.48 6.79 13.58
C PHE A 32 -0.72 7.71 14.54
N ASN A 33 -1.36 8.74 15.10
CA ASN A 33 -0.67 9.70 15.98
C ASN A 33 0.04 8.97 17.14
N GLY A 34 1.33 9.28 17.35
CA GLY A 34 2.15 8.67 18.41
C GLY A 34 2.61 7.22 18.19
N THR A 35 2.28 6.59 17.05
CA THR A 35 2.63 5.16 16.82
C THR A 35 3.68 4.97 15.72
N THR A 36 4.59 4.00 15.92
CA THR A 36 5.56 3.57 14.89
C THR A 36 4.91 2.96 13.65
N LYS A 37 3.59 2.70 13.71
CA LYS A 37 2.79 2.14 12.62
C LYS A 37 2.60 3.11 11.45
N ARG A 38 2.64 4.44 11.67
CA ARG A 38 2.50 5.45 10.60
C ARG A 38 3.50 5.25 9.46
N LYS A 39 4.78 5.12 9.82
CA LYS A 39 5.88 4.97 8.84
C LYS A 39 5.78 3.63 8.09
N LYS A 40 5.40 2.56 8.79
CA LYS A 40 5.22 1.24 8.19
C LYS A 40 4.02 1.23 7.23
N TYR A 41 2.89 1.84 7.61
CA TYR A 41 1.71 1.97 6.76
C TYR A 41 2.00 2.78 5.49
N GLY A 42 2.66 3.93 5.64
CA GLY A 42 3.07 4.74 4.47
C GLY A 42 3.98 3.97 3.51
N LYS A 43 4.93 3.19 4.04
CA LYS A 43 5.79 2.32 3.22
C LYS A 43 5.00 1.23 2.51
N PHE A 44 4.08 0.57 3.20
CA PHE A 44 3.21 -0.45 2.61
C PHE A 44 2.35 0.15 1.49
N PHE A 45 1.65 1.25 1.77
CA PHE A 45 0.80 1.94 0.80
C PHE A 45 1.59 2.33 -0.46
N ALA A 46 2.75 2.96 -0.29
CA ALA A 46 3.63 3.30 -1.40
C ALA A 46 4.04 2.05 -2.19
N LEU A 47 4.42 0.97 -1.51
CA LEU A 47 4.81 -0.27 -2.18
C LEU A 47 3.64 -0.88 -2.96
N THR A 48 2.44 -0.94 -2.40
CA THR A 48 1.25 -1.51 -3.06
C THR A 48 0.81 -0.70 -4.28
N VAL A 49 0.98 0.63 -4.28
CA VAL A 49 0.59 1.49 -5.40
C VAL A 49 1.68 1.59 -6.47
N PHE A 50 2.94 1.81 -6.07
CA PHE A 50 4.03 2.03 -7.02
C PHE A 50 4.60 0.74 -7.60
N ALA A 51 4.63 -0.37 -6.85
CA ALA A 51 5.15 -1.65 -7.36
C ALA A 51 4.45 -2.14 -8.64
N PRO A 52 3.10 -2.18 -8.72
CA PRO A 52 2.44 -2.59 -9.96
C PRO A 52 2.68 -1.59 -11.10
N PHE A 53 2.78 -0.29 -10.81
CA PHE A 53 3.09 0.72 -11.83
C PHE A 53 4.49 0.51 -12.44
N PHE A 54 5.53 0.35 -11.60
CA PHE A 54 6.86 0.04 -12.09
C PHE A 54 6.91 -1.29 -12.84
N SER A 55 6.22 -2.32 -12.32
CA SER A 55 6.15 -3.61 -13.00
C SER A 55 5.49 -3.51 -14.37
N PHE A 56 4.42 -2.71 -14.50
CA PHE A 56 3.78 -2.45 -15.79
C PHE A 56 4.78 -1.88 -16.80
N LEU A 57 5.50 -0.82 -16.42
CA LEU A 57 6.49 -0.19 -17.30
C LEU A 57 7.62 -1.15 -17.68
N THR A 58 8.18 -1.89 -16.71
CA THR A 58 9.27 -2.82 -17.01
C THR A 58 8.82 -3.96 -17.91
N ILE A 59 7.60 -4.48 -17.75
CA ILE A 59 7.06 -5.51 -18.65
C ILE A 59 6.83 -4.93 -20.05
N LEU A 60 6.27 -3.73 -20.15
CA LEU A 60 5.97 -3.07 -21.43
C LEU A 60 7.24 -2.74 -22.22
N PHE A 61 8.29 -2.22 -21.58
CA PHE A 61 9.56 -1.97 -22.27
C PHE A 61 10.41 -3.24 -22.43
N GLY A 62 10.27 -4.20 -21.53
CA GLY A 62 10.99 -5.48 -21.58
C GLY A 62 10.58 -6.36 -22.76
N GLN A 63 9.37 -6.16 -23.31
CA GLN A 63 8.85 -6.98 -24.42
C GLN A 63 9.62 -6.83 -25.74
N VAL A 64 10.60 -5.93 -25.83
CA VAL A 64 11.42 -5.75 -27.06
C VAL A 64 12.37 -6.93 -27.30
N ASN A 65 12.78 -7.63 -26.23
CA ASN A 65 13.69 -8.77 -26.31
C ASN A 65 13.28 -9.83 -25.28
N ILE A 66 13.25 -11.10 -25.68
CA ILE A 66 12.89 -12.23 -24.82
C ILE A 66 13.69 -12.26 -23.51
N TYR A 67 14.99 -11.95 -23.55
CA TYR A 67 15.83 -11.92 -22.35
C TYR A 67 15.44 -10.79 -21.39
N SER A 68 15.19 -9.58 -21.92
CA SER A 68 14.73 -8.44 -21.14
C SER A 68 13.34 -8.68 -20.56
N PHE A 69 12.48 -9.38 -21.30
CA PHE A 69 11.15 -9.74 -20.86
C PHE A 69 11.17 -10.74 -19.70
N LEU A 70 12.03 -11.76 -19.76
CA LEU A 70 12.22 -12.71 -18.65
C LEU A 70 12.70 -12.00 -17.38
N ILE A 71 13.62 -11.04 -17.52
CA ILE A 71 14.08 -10.21 -16.38
C ILE A 71 12.91 -9.37 -15.83
N ALA A 72 12.09 -8.77 -16.70
CA ALA A 72 10.92 -8.00 -16.27
C ALA A 72 9.91 -8.86 -15.50
N ILE A 73 9.66 -10.10 -15.94
CA ILE A 73 8.81 -11.07 -15.22
C ILE A 73 9.41 -11.39 -13.84
N ALA A 74 10.71 -11.63 -13.75
CA ALA A 74 11.37 -11.91 -12.47
C ALA A 74 11.24 -10.73 -11.48
N ILE A 75 11.44 -9.50 -11.96
CA ILE A 75 11.25 -8.28 -11.17
C ILE A 75 9.78 -8.14 -10.73
N PHE A 76 8.83 -8.41 -11.61
CA PHE A 76 7.41 -8.40 -11.28
C PHE A 76 7.08 -9.35 -10.13
N PHE A 77 7.49 -10.62 -10.20
CA PHE A 77 7.22 -11.57 -9.12
C PHE A 77 7.89 -11.16 -7.80
N TYR A 78 9.13 -10.65 -7.85
CA TYR A 78 9.81 -10.13 -6.68
C TYR A 78 9.03 -8.99 -6.01
N LEU A 79 8.58 -8.01 -6.81
CA LEU A 79 7.81 -6.87 -6.34
C LEU A 79 6.43 -7.28 -5.82
N ALA A 80 5.75 -8.21 -6.50
CA ALA A 80 4.44 -8.72 -6.10
C ALA A 80 4.52 -9.40 -4.72
N ILE A 81 5.54 -10.24 -4.48
CA ILE A 81 5.76 -10.90 -3.18
C ILE A 81 6.06 -9.86 -2.11
N LYS A 82 6.95 -8.90 -2.38
CA LYS A 82 7.29 -7.82 -1.44
C LYS A 82 6.07 -6.98 -1.07
N ALA A 83 5.21 -6.65 -2.04
CA ALA A 83 4.01 -5.84 -1.87
C ALA A 83 2.82 -6.60 -1.27
N CYS A 84 2.95 -7.91 -1.02
CA CYS A 84 1.87 -8.74 -0.52
C CYS A 84 1.35 -8.26 0.84
N PRO A 85 0.03 -8.03 1.00
CA PRO A 85 -0.58 -7.60 2.27
C PRO A 85 -0.27 -8.55 3.44
N TYR A 86 0.04 -9.82 3.17
CA TYR A 86 0.44 -10.79 4.18
C TYR A 86 1.67 -10.34 4.98
N ASN A 87 2.65 -9.70 4.33
CA ASN A 87 3.89 -9.21 4.95
C ASN A 87 3.66 -8.01 5.89
N PHE A 88 2.46 -7.44 5.88
CA PHE A 88 2.11 -6.22 6.60
C PHE A 88 0.87 -6.40 7.49
N LYS A 89 0.57 -7.65 7.86
CA LYS A 89 -0.61 -8.04 8.65
C LYS A 89 -0.81 -7.25 9.96
N ASP A 90 0.27 -6.77 10.58
CA ASP A 90 0.25 -6.06 11.87
C ASP A 90 -0.08 -4.55 11.75
N ILE A 91 -0.18 -4.05 10.51
CA ILE A 91 -0.43 -2.63 10.23
C ILE A 91 -1.93 -2.35 10.11
N PHE A 92 -2.71 -3.30 9.58
CA PHE A 92 -4.14 -3.11 9.40
C PHE A 92 -4.85 -2.97 10.74
N VAL A 93 -5.62 -1.90 10.90
CA VAL A 93 -6.38 -1.65 12.11
C VAL A 93 -7.79 -2.22 12.00
N SER A 94 -8.35 -2.24 10.79
CA SER A 94 -9.70 -2.76 10.52
C SER A 94 -9.69 -4.01 9.63
N LYS A 95 -10.72 -4.86 9.80
CA LYS A 95 -10.98 -5.99 8.89
C LYS A 95 -11.22 -5.50 7.45
N PHE A 96 -11.86 -4.34 7.29
CA PHE A 96 -12.13 -3.71 6.01
C PHE A 96 -10.84 -3.39 5.25
N GLU A 97 -9.87 -2.72 5.90
CA GLU A 97 -8.57 -2.41 5.27
C GLU A 97 -7.87 -3.66 4.78
N LYS A 98 -7.84 -4.70 5.61
CA LYS A 98 -7.19 -5.97 5.26
C LYS A 98 -7.81 -6.56 3.98
N ILE A 99 -9.14 -6.57 3.87
CA ILE A 99 -9.86 -7.06 2.69
C ILE A 99 -9.59 -6.14 1.48
N PHE A 100 -9.71 -4.82 1.67
CA PHE A 100 -9.49 -3.84 0.62
C PHE A 100 -8.11 -3.97 -0.01
N PHE A 101 -7.04 -4.03 0.79
CA PHE A 101 -5.69 -4.16 0.25
C PHE A 101 -5.41 -5.53 -0.37
N TRP A 102 -6.06 -6.59 0.10
CA TRP A 102 -6.02 -7.90 -0.58
C TRP A 102 -6.67 -7.85 -1.96
N ILE A 103 -7.81 -7.18 -2.10
CA ILE A 103 -8.49 -7.00 -3.38
C ILE A 103 -7.63 -6.17 -4.32
N VAL A 104 -7.10 -5.02 -3.86
CA VAL A 104 -6.25 -4.15 -4.67
C VAL A 104 -4.98 -4.88 -5.13
N TRP A 105 -4.31 -5.60 -4.23
CA TRP A 105 -3.12 -6.38 -4.58
C TRP A 105 -3.43 -7.51 -5.55
N GLY A 106 -4.52 -8.26 -5.33
CA GLY A 106 -4.91 -9.36 -6.21
C GLY A 106 -5.32 -8.86 -7.60
N PHE A 107 -6.10 -7.78 -7.66
CA PHE A 107 -6.55 -7.17 -8.91
C PHE A 107 -5.39 -6.63 -9.75
N THR A 108 -4.50 -5.85 -9.14
CA THR A 108 -3.36 -5.23 -9.87
C THR A 108 -2.35 -6.26 -10.36
N ASN A 109 -1.97 -7.24 -9.54
CA ASN A 109 -1.07 -8.31 -9.98
C ASN A 109 -1.74 -9.28 -10.96
N GLY A 110 -3.04 -9.54 -10.81
CA GLY A 110 -3.82 -10.34 -11.76
C GLY A 110 -3.86 -9.70 -13.14
N PHE A 111 -4.08 -8.38 -13.21
CA PHE A 111 -4.02 -7.63 -14.46
C PHE A 111 -2.64 -7.73 -15.13
N LEU A 112 -1.56 -7.59 -14.36
CA LEU A 112 -0.19 -7.74 -14.88
C LEU A 112 0.11 -9.17 -15.36
N LEU A 113 -0.39 -10.19 -14.67
CA LEU A 113 -0.27 -11.58 -15.13
C LEU A 113 -0.97 -11.80 -16.46
N VAL A 114 -2.19 -11.29 -16.62
CA VAL A 114 -2.92 -11.36 -17.90
C VAL A 114 -2.15 -10.66 -19.01
N LEU A 115 -1.56 -9.50 -18.73
CA LEU A 115 -0.72 -8.78 -19.69
C LEU A 115 0.52 -9.60 -20.08
N ILE A 116 1.23 -10.21 -19.12
CA ILE A 116 2.37 -11.10 -19.41
C ILE A 116 1.94 -12.28 -20.29
N ILE A 117 0.85 -12.95 -19.96
CA ILE A 117 0.33 -14.09 -20.72
C ILE A 117 -0.05 -13.66 -22.15
N ASN A 118 -0.67 -12.49 -22.32
CA ASN A 118 -1.04 -11.98 -23.63
C ASN A 118 0.19 -11.68 -24.51
N ILE A 119 1.24 -11.08 -23.93
CA ILE A 119 2.50 -10.83 -24.64
C ILE A 119 3.16 -12.16 -25.05
N LEU A 120 3.22 -13.14 -24.14
CA LEU A 120 3.75 -14.47 -24.45
C LEU A 120 2.96 -15.18 -25.56
N LYS A 121 1.63 -15.08 -25.55
CA LYS A 121 0.77 -15.68 -26.58
C LYS A 121 0.92 -15.01 -27.95
N LYS A 122 1.11 -13.69 -27.98
CA LYS A 122 1.34 -12.94 -29.22
C LYS A 122 2.66 -13.33 -29.89
N GLY A 123 3.61 -13.83 -29.10
CA GLY A 123 5.01 -13.98 -29.49
C GLY A 123 5.76 -12.67 -29.25
N ILE A 124 6.97 -12.80 -28.73
CA ILE A 124 7.94 -11.71 -28.54
C ILE A 124 8.91 -11.75 -29.70
#